data_AF-A0A0J5QAD5-F1
#
_entry.id   AF-A0A0J5QAD5-F1
#
_cell.length_a   1.000
_cell.length_b   1.000
_cell.length_c   1.000
_cell.angle_alpha   90.00
_cell.angle_beta   90.00
_cell.angle_gamma   90.00
#
_symmetry.space_group_name_H-M   'P 1'
#
loop_
_entity.id
_entity.type
_entity.pdbx_description
1 polymer ?
#
loop_
_entity_poly.entity_id
_entity_poly.type
_entity_poly.pdbx_seq_one_letter_code
_entity_poly.pdbx_strand_id
1 'polypeptide(L)'
;MAVAPEALIAPAPHIGVVDRDILAFAYAAARSATGIDKQMLAIETMLRQAGSDMSVGPGFSDFELLLDSELSAAVRGLSPSDAITMGRDYAALLAEPRSRDAVSAWATTHVSEPHLSRMINLLNVMSDADLAAFYDRAVRDTATQTPWAGQMFETAIYACQESIPFNSRAGFNAALDPLRFPWLRQYTSLFCDLCDAFTPIDHTGFHEPFDSDIPVLALSGLNDTQTNPDAAEHIAPMLSNARAATFAETGHGTILFSQCALDSAVGFIETPEAELNTGCVDTLIPKFVAP
;
A
#
# COMPACT_ATOMS: atom_id res chain seq x y z
N MET A 1 -11.25 21.17 10.92
CA MET A 1 -12.44 20.81 11.73
C MET A 1 -12.88 19.44 11.28
N ALA A 2 -12.85 18.45 12.16
CA ALA A 2 -13.25 17.08 11.80
C ALA A 2 -14.76 17.04 11.55
N VAL A 3 -15.17 16.66 10.34
CA VAL A 3 -16.57 16.39 10.02
C VAL A 3 -16.92 15.04 10.63
N ALA A 4 -18.03 14.97 11.37
CA ALA A 4 -18.50 13.74 12.00
C ALA A 4 -18.90 12.72 10.91
N PRO A 5 -18.54 11.43 11.04
CA PRO A 5 -18.77 10.40 10.02
C PRO A 5 -20.23 10.30 9.56
N GLU A 6 -21.18 10.61 10.43
CA GLU A 6 -22.61 10.50 10.18
C GLU A 6 -23.13 11.58 9.21
N ALA A 7 -22.42 12.71 9.06
CA ALA A 7 -22.81 13.78 8.15
C ALA A 7 -22.49 13.50 6.67
N LEU A 8 -21.66 12.49 6.39
CA LEU A 8 -21.30 12.03 5.04
C LEU A 8 -22.31 11.05 4.43
N ILE A 9 -23.35 10.66 5.18
CA ILE A 9 -24.33 9.62 4.82
C ILE A 9 -25.75 10.19 4.70
N ALA A 10 -25.90 11.50 4.49
CA ALA A 10 -27.21 12.05 4.12
C ALA A 10 -27.58 11.55 2.70
N PRO A 11 -28.83 11.11 2.46
CA PRO A 11 -29.18 10.37 1.25
C PRO A 11 -29.21 11.33 0.05
N ALA A 12 -28.12 11.35 -0.72
CA ALA A 12 -28.09 11.99 -2.03
C ALA A 12 -28.87 11.10 -3.04
N PRO A 13 -29.85 11.62 -3.79
CA PRO A 13 -30.80 10.80 -4.57
C PRO A 13 -30.23 10.02 -5.77
N HIS A 14 -28.91 9.99 -5.97
CA HIS A 14 -28.28 9.45 -7.18
C HIS A 14 -27.12 8.47 -6.94
N ILE A 15 -26.89 8.01 -5.71
CA ILE A 15 -25.86 6.98 -5.38
C ILE A 15 -26.43 5.56 -5.63
N GLY A 16 -27.08 5.35 -6.77
CA GLY A 16 -27.70 4.08 -7.15
C GLY A 16 -26.91 3.27 -8.18
N VAL A 17 -25.75 3.77 -8.64
CA VAL A 17 -25.05 3.20 -9.81
C VAL A 17 -23.52 3.17 -9.65
N VAL A 18 -22.99 3.43 -8.46
CA VAL A 18 -21.56 3.20 -8.16
C VAL A 18 -21.50 2.09 -7.12
N ASP A 19 -20.74 1.05 -7.44
CA ASP A 19 -20.56 -0.11 -6.56
C ASP A 19 -20.07 0.37 -5.19
N ARG A 20 -20.71 -0.10 -4.11
CA ARG A 20 -20.42 0.33 -2.73
C ARG A 20 -18.96 0.06 -2.38
N ASP A 21 -18.41 -0.97 -2.99
CA ASP A 21 -17.05 -1.47 -2.81
C ASP A 21 -16.00 -0.44 -3.32
N ILE A 22 -16.32 0.29 -4.40
CA ILE A 22 -15.45 1.33 -4.97
C ILE A 22 -15.37 2.56 -4.06
N LEU A 23 -16.51 2.94 -3.44
CA LEU A 23 -16.59 4.11 -2.57
C LEU A 23 -15.85 3.92 -1.24
N ALA A 24 -15.75 2.69 -0.77
CA ALA A 24 -15.04 2.41 0.47
C ALA A 24 -13.54 2.21 0.28
N PHE A 25 -13.11 1.62 -0.83
CA PHE A 25 -11.71 1.61 -1.20
C PHE A 25 -11.15 3.03 -1.29
N ALA A 26 -11.91 3.89 -1.97
CA ALA A 26 -11.64 5.31 -2.06
C ALA A 26 -11.43 5.93 -0.65
N TYR A 27 -12.33 5.64 0.29
CA TYR A 27 -12.27 6.17 1.66
C TYR A 27 -11.02 5.71 2.44
N ALA A 28 -10.65 4.43 2.33
CA ALA A 28 -9.46 3.88 2.99
C ALA A 28 -8.14 4.44 2.40
N ALA A 29 -8.09 4.64 1.08
CA ALA A 29 -6.98 5.29 0.40
C ALA A 29 -6.82 6.76 0.83
N ALA A 30 -7.92 7.50 0.97
CA ALA A 30 -7.90 8.90 1.40
C ALA A 30 -7.45 9.10 2.85
N ARG A 31 -7.76 8.16 3.77
CA ARG A 31 -7.24 8.20 5.15
C ARG A 31 -5.76 7.85 5.24
N SER A 32 -5.28 6.94 4.38
CA SER A 32 -3.85 6.64 4.24
C SER A 32 -3.09 7.86 3.69
N ALA A 33 -3.69 8.60 2.75
CA ALA A 33 -3.15 9.84 2.20
C ALA A 33 -2.89 10.91 3.27
N THR A 34 -3.69 10.98 4.35
CA THR A 34 -3.48 11.98 5.42
C THR A 34 -2.24 11.70 6.28
N GLY A 35 -1.81 10.43 6.37
CA GLY A 35 -0.53 10.05 6.97
C GLY A 35 0.65 10.30 6.04
N ILE A 36 0.42 10.09 4.74
CA ILE A 36 1.34 10.37 3.64
C ILE A 36 1.59 11.87 3.50
N ASP A 37 0.62 12.76 3.73
CA ASP A 37 0.79 14.22 3.62
C ASP A 37 1.99 14.78 4.40
N LYS A 38 2.27 14.23 5.59
CA LYS A 38 3.42 14.67 6.42
C LYS A 38 4.76 14.17 5.86
N GLN A 39 4.77 12.98 5.27
CA GLN A 39 5.96 12.40 4.64
C GLN A 39 6.19 13.01 3.25
N MET A 40 5.14 13.25 2.49
CA MET A 40 5.15 13.94 1.21
C MET A 40 5.58 15.39 1.36
N LEU A 41 5.22 16.10 2.43
CA LEU A 41 5.75 17.45 2.64
C LEU A 41 7.28 17.45 2.82
N ALA A 42 7.83 16.43 3.50
CA ALA A 42 9.26 16.27 3.67
C ALA A 42 9.96 15.85 2.36
N ILE A 43 9.36 14.91 1.62
CA ILE A 43 9.85 14.45 0.31
C ILE A 43 9.75 15.57 -0.73
N GLU A 44 8.67 16.34 -0.77
CA GLU A 44 8.46 17.51 -1.62
C GLU A 44 9.51 18.58 -1.34
N THR A 45 9.86 18.80 -0.06
CA THR A 45 10.95 19.70 0.32
C THR A 45 12.30 19.17 -0.19
N MET A 46 12.57 17.87 -0.06
CA MET A 46 13.80 17.23 -0.57
C MET A 46 13.89 17.21 -2.10
N LEU A 47 12.78 16.97 -2.81
CA LEU A 47 12.71 16.93 -4.26
C LEU A 47 12.80 18.33 -4.88
N ARG A 48 12.24 19.36 -4.24
CA ARG A 48 12.46 20.76 -4.63
C ARG A 48 13.94 21.14 -4.51
N GLN A 49 14.59 20.70 -3.43
CA GLN A 49 16.03 20.90 -3.20
C GLN A 49 16.89 20.14 -4.23
N ALA A 50 16.54 18.90 -4.56
CA ALA A 50 17.26 18.10 -5.55
C ALA A 50 17.02 18.56 -6.99
N GLY A 51 15.79 19.00 -7.30
CA GLY A 51 15.42 19.57 -8.60
C GLY A 51 16.15 20.88 -8.89
N SER A 52 16.33 21.74 -7.88
CA SER A 52 17.14 22.96 -8.03
C SER A 52 18.63 22.69 -8.27
N ASP A 53 19.14 21.54 -7.82
CA ASP A 53 20.54 21.15 -8.01
C ASP A 53 20.78 20.45 -9.37
N MET A 54 19.74 19.90 -10.00
CA MET A 54 19.82 19.20 -11.29
C MET A 54 19.55 20.09 -12.51
N SER A 55 18.98 21.29 -12.35
CA SER A 55 18.58 22.19 -13.43
C SER A 55 19.71 23.04 -14.04
N VAL A 56 20.98 22.71 -13.79
CA VAL A 56 22.14 23.43 -14.35
C VAL A 56 22.46 23.06 -15.82
N GLY A 57 21.59 22.29 -16.49
CA GLY A 57 21.71 21.91 -17.90
C GLY A 57 20.90 22.83 -18.83
N PRO A 58 21.45 23.30 -19.95
CA PRO A 58 20.72 24.14 -20.90
C PRO A 58 19.65 23.30 -21.62
N GLY A 59 18.37 23.53 -21.31
CA GLY A 59 17.25 22.96 -22.08
C GLY A 59 16.01 22.54 -21.30
N PHE A 60 16.06 22.48 -19.97
CA PHE A 60 14.87 22.25 -19.14
C PHE A 60 14.43 23.57 -18.54
N SER A 61 13.41 24.19 -19.13
CA SER A 61 12.59 25.11 -18.36
C SER A 61 11.87 24.27 -17.31
N ASP A 62 11.96 24.60 -16.03
CA ASP A 62 11.32 23.88 -14.91
C ASP A 62 9.76 23.85 -14.97
N PHE A 63 9.16 23.97 -16.16
CA PHE A 63 7.72 23.97 -16.40
C PHE A 63 7.07 22.64 -16.03
N GLU A 64 7.77 21.51 -16.12
CA GLU A 64 7.23 20.23 -15.67
C GLU A 64 7.08 20.20 -14.14
N LEU A 65 8.05 20.78 -13.41
CA LEU A 65 7.97 20.98 -11.96
C LEU A 65 6.88 21.97 -11.56
N LEU A 66 6.71 23.05 -12.32
CA LEU A 66 5.64 24.02 -12.08
C LEU A 66 4.26 23.40 -12.33
N LEU A 67 4.11 22.60 -13.38
CA LEU A 67 2.85 21.90 -13.67
C LEU A 67 2.53 20.88 -12.56
N ASP A 68 3.51 20.10 -12.12
CA ASP A 68 3.37 19.15 -11.01
C ASP A 68 3.04 19.85 -9.67
N SER A 69 3.65 21.01 -9.40
CA SER A 69 3.33 21.79 -8.21
C SER A 69 1.92 22.38 -8.25
N GLU A 70 1.43 22.85 -9.40
CA GLU A 70 0.06 23.34 -9.54
C GLU A 70 -0.96 22.19 -9.44
N LEU A 71 -0.64 21.02 -10.01
CA LEU A 71 -1.38 19.79 -9.84
C LEU A 71 -1.52 19.41 -8.35
N SER A 72 -0.40 19.36 -7.63
CA SER A 72 -0.37 19.05 -6.20
C SER A 72 -1.16 20.04 -5.36
N ALA A 73 -1.16 21.33 -5.73
CA ALA A 73 -1.96 22.35 -5.07
C ALA A 73 -3.46 22.16 -5.32
N ALA A 74 -3.85 21.82 -6.55
CA ALA A 74 -5.25 21.59 -6.92
C ALA A 74 -5.89 20.45 -6.11
N VAL A 75 -5.14 19.38 -5.83
CA VAL A 75 -5.63 18.23 -5.06
C VAL A 75 -5.99 18.59 -3.62
N ARG A 76 -5.27 19.53 -2.97
CA ARG A 76 -5.45 19.85 -1.54
C ARG A 76 -6.83 20.42 -1.19
N GLY A 77 -7.58 20.91 -2.18
CA GLY A 77 -8.91 21.48 -2.01
C GLY A 77 -10.06 20.50 -2.30
N LEU A 78 -9.76 19.29 -2.76
CA LEU A 78 -10.78 18.34 -3.20
C LEU A 78 -11.43 17.60 -2.03
N SER A 79 -12.69 17.23 -2.24
CA SER A 79 -13.31 16.20 -1.40
C SER A 79 -12.57 14.86 -1.64
N PRO A 80 -12.59 13.92 -0.67
CA PRO A 80 -12.01 12.60 -0.88
C PRO A 80 -12.50 11.95 -2.18
N SER A 81 -13.81 11.89 -2.43
CA SER A 81 -14.39 11.27 -3.63
C SER A 81 -13.88 11.90 -4.93
N ASP A 82 -13.72 13.22 -4.95
CA ASP A 82 -13.21 13.92 -6.14
C ASP A 82 -11.71 13.64 -6.33
N ALA A 83 -10.93 13.59 -5.25
CA ALA A 83 -9.51 13.24 -5.29
C ALA A 83 -9.29 11.80 -5.80
N ILE A 84 -10.13 10.84 -5.41
CA ILE A 84 -10.04 9.47 -5.92
C ILE A 84 -10.43 9.40 -7.40
N THR A 85 -11.50 10.08 -7.79
CA THR A 85 -11.93 10.12 -9.20
C THR A 85 -10.82 10.73 -10.06
N MET A 86 -10.27 11.86 -9.64
CA MET A 86 -9.12 12.51 -10.26
C MET A 86 -7.90 11.59 -10.34
N GLY A 87 -7.56 10.89 -9.25
CA GLY A 87 -6.42 9.98 -9.19
C GLY A 87 -6.56 8.77 -10.12
N ARG A 88 -7.75 8.17 -10.22
CA ARG A 88 -8.05 7.09 -11.18
C ARG A 88 -7.88 7.57 -12.61
N ASP A 89 -8.47 8.72 -12.93
CA ASP A 89 -8.46 9.26 -14.29
C ASP A 89 -7.06 9.78 -14.66
N TYR A 90 -6.26 10.19 -13.67
CA TYR A 90 -4.83 10.50 -13.82
C TYR A 90 -4.01 9.26 -14.15
N ALA A 91 -4.23 8.14 -13.44
CA ALA A 91 -3.57 6.88 -13.76
C ALA A 91 -3.90 6.41 -15.19
N ALA A 92 -5.15 6.58 -15.63
CA ALA A 92 -5.55 6.30 -17.01
C ALA A 92 -4.84 7.22 -18.02
N LEU A 93 -4.75 8.52 -17.74
CA LEU A 93 -4.01 9.49 -18.57
C LEU A 93 -2.55 9.07 -18.78
N LEU A 94 -1.89 8.52 -17.76
CA LEU A 94 -0.49 8.08 -17.85
C LEU A 94 -0.30 6.78 -18.64
N ALA A 95 -1.36 6.00 -18.84
CA ALA A 95 -1.34 4.79 -19.67
C ALA A 95 -1.53 5.09 -21.16
N GLU A 96 -2.09 6.25 -21.50
CA GLU A 96 -2.32 6.70 -22.88
C GLU A 96 -1.05 7.33 -23.50
N PRO A 97 -0.99 7.44 -24.85
CA PRO A 97 0.08 8.18 -25.52
C PRO A 97 0.22 9.62 -24.99
N ARG A 98 1.46 10.08 -24.80
CA ARG A 98 1.77 11.41 -24.28
C ARG A 98 1.12 12.49 -25.14
N SER A 99 0.22 13.28 -24.56
CA SER A 99 -0.56 14.26 -25.32
C SER A 99 -0.90 15.48 -24.47
N ARG A 100 -0.59 16.67 -24.99
CA ARG A 100 -0.96 17.95 -24.36
C ARG A 100 -2.47 18.10 -24.27
N ASP A 101 -3.19 17.67 -25.30
CA ASP A 101 -4.65 17.72 -25.34
C ASP A 101 -5.25 16.80 -24.29
N ALA A 102 -4.65 15.63 -24.06
CA ALA A 102 -5.10 14.71 -23.02
C ALA A 102 -4.90 15.30 -21.62
N VAL A 103 -3.73 15.90 -21.34
CA VAL A 103 -3.48 16.57 -20.04
C VAL A 103 -4.42 17.77 -19.87
N SER A 104 -4.69 18.53 -20.92
CA SER A 104 -5.60 19.69 -20.88
C SER A 104 -7.05 19.29 -20.64
N ALA A 105 -7.51 18.22 -21.31
CA ALA A 105 -8.84 17.66 -21.13
C ALA A 105 -9.01 17.15 -19.69
N TRP A 106 -8.03 16.37 -19.22
CA TRP A 106 -8.00 15.87 -17.85
C TRP A 106 -8.03 17.02 -16.82
N ALA A 107 -7.21 18.06 -17.02
CA ALA A 107 -7.19 19.23 -16.13
C ALA A 107 -8.55 19.93 -16.13
N THR A 108 -9.18 20.10 -17.28
CA THR A 108 -10.51 20.73 -17.39
C THR A 108 -11.59 19.93 -16.67
N THR A 109 -11.47 18.61 -16.63
CA THR A 109 -12.43 17.74 -15.92
C THR A 109 -12.27 17.80 -14.40
N HIS A 110 -11.04 17.83 -13.88
CA HIS A 110 -10.79 17.63 -12.45
C HIS A 110 -10.32 18.86 -11.69
N VAL A 111 -9.80 19.88 -12.38
CA VAL A 111 -9.18 21.04 -11.74
C VAL A 111 -10.09 22.25 -11.85
N SER A 112 -10.36 22.87 -10.71
CA SER A 112 -11.12 24.13 -10.64
C SER A 112 -10.20 25.35 -10.69
N GLU A 113 -10.80 26.52 -10.94
CA GLU A 113 -10.09 27.78 -10.84
C GLU A 113 -9.61 28.07 -9.40
N PRO A 114 -8.46 28.75 -9.21
CA PRO A 114 -7.60 29.38 -10.23
C PRO A 114 -6.55 28.44 -10.86
N HIS A 115 -6.45 27.19 -10.38
CA HIS A 115 -5.40 26.25 -10.79
C HIS A 115 -5.56 25.80 -12.25
N LEU A 116 -6.81 25.65 -12.72
CA LEU A 116 -7.10 25.27 -14.10
C LEU A 116 -6.46 26.26 -15.09
N SER A 117 -6.73 27.56 -14.95
CA SER A 117 -6.16 28.58 -15.82
C SER A 117 -4.63 28.56 -15.81
N ARG A 118 -4.01 28.33 -14.64
CA ARG A 118 -2.54 28.26 -14.53
C ARG A 118 -1.98 27.04 -15.24
N MET A 119 -2.58 25.87 -15.04
CA MET A 119 -2.16 24.63 -15.68
C MET A 119 -2.28 24.71 -17.20
N ILE A 120 -3.39 25.24 -17.72
CA ILE A 120 -3.57 25.42 -19.18
C ILE A 120 -2.52 26.39 -19.74
N ASN A 121 -2.21 27.48 -19.04
CA ASN A 121 -1.17 28.42 -19.47
C ASN A 121 0.23 27.78 -19.47
N LEU A 122 0.57 27.00 -18.45
CA LEU A 122 1.81 26.22 -18.41
C LEU A 122 1.88 25.24 -19.57
N LEU A 123 0.82 24.45 -19.77
CA LEU A 123 0.72 23.49 -20.87
C LEU A 123 0.88 24.16 -22.23
N ASN A 124 0.39 25.38 -22.43
CA ASN A 124 0.52 26.11 -23.70
C ASN A 124 1.97 26.55 -24.00
N VAL A 125 2.78 26.82 -22.98
CA VAL A 125 4.17 27.28 -23.15
C VAL A 125 5.21 26.16 -23.09
N MET A 126 4.83 25.00 -22.56
CA MET A 126 5.69 23.81 -22.54
C MET A 126 6.09 23.40 -23.96
N SER A 127 7.33 22.95 -24.13
CA SER A 127 7.80 22.24 -25.30
C SER A 127 7.40 20.76 -25.25
N ASP A 128 7.61 20.02 -26.35
CA ASP A 128 7.42 18.57 -26.35
C ASP A 128 8.38 17.86 -25.38
N ALA A 129 9.57 18.43 -25.15
CA ALA A 129 10.53 17.92 -24.17
C ALA A 129 10.04 18.12 -22.73
N ASP A 130 9.45 19.29 -22.40
CA ASP A 130 8.86 19.53 -21.09
C ASP A 130 7.66 18.60 -20.84
N LEU A 131 6.82 18.39 -21.86
CA LEU A 131 5.69 17.46 -21.78
C LEU A 131 6.17 16.02 -21.57
N ALA A 132 7.19 15.59 -22.28
CA ALA A 132 7.81 14.28 -22.08
C ALA A 132 8.34 14.14 -20.65
N ALA A 133 9.04 15.15 -20.14
CA ALA A 133 9.57 15.17 -18.77
C ALA A 133 8.47 15.10 -17.70
N PHE A 134 7.34 15.77 -17.91
CA PHE A 134 6.16 15.67 -17.05
C PHE A 134 5.64 14.23 -16.97
N TYR A 135 5.39 13.58 -18.11
CA TYR A 135 4.94 12.18 -18.14
C TYR A 135 5.95 11.23 -17.49
N ASP A 136 7.25 11.41 -17.78
CA ASP A 136 8.31 10.58 -17.20
C ASP A 136 8.38 10.71 -15.68
N ARG A 137 8.19 11.92 -15.14
CA ARG A 137 8.05 12.17 -13.70
C ARG A 137 6.80 11.52 -13.15
N ALA A 138 5.65 11.81 -13.73
CA ALA A 138 4.36 11.31 -13.29
C ALA A 138 4.32 9.76 -13.23
N VAL A 139 4.87 9.08 -14.25
CA VAL A 139 4.99 7.62 -14.24
C VAL A 139 5.89 7.15 -13.10
N ARG A 140 7.07 7.75 -12.90
CA ARG A 140 7.96 7.37 -11.79
C ARG A 140 7.31 7.56 -10.42
N ASP A 141 6.62 8.68 -10.22
CA ASP A 141 6.04 9.04 -8.92
C ASP A 141 4.85 8.12 -8.60
N THR A 142 4.04 7.79 -9.62
CA THR A 142 2.90 6.86 -9.49
C THR A 142 3.32 5.38 -9.44
N ALA A 143 4.46 5.00 -10.02
CA ALA A 143 4.92 3.61 -10.10
C ALA A 143 5.12 2.93 -8.74
N THR A 144 5.31 3.69 -7.67
CA THR A 144 5.37 3.16 -6.30
C THR A 144 3.98 2.95 -5.68
N GLN A 145 3.01 3.75 -6.10
CA GLN A 145 1.66 3.77 -5.53
C GLN A 145 0.77 2.70 -6.14
N THR A 146 0.88 2.42 -7.44
CA THR A 146 0.04 1.41 -8.11
C THR A 146 0.26 0.00 -7.57
N PRO A 147 1.50 -0.50 -7.41
CA PRO A 147 1.72 -1.82 -6.81
C PRO A 147 1.29 -1.88 -5.35
N TRP A 148 1.47 -0.80 -4.59
CA TRP A 148 1.04 -0.73 -3.20
C TRP A 148 -0.50 -0.77 -3.08
N ALA A 149 -1.22 0.00 -3.90
CA ALA A 149 -2.67 -0.05 -3.97
C ALA A 149 -3.16 -1.44 -4.38
N GLY A 150 -2.54 -2.06 -5.39
CA GLY A 150 -2.83 -3.42 -5.82
C GLY A 150 -2.64 -4.44 -4.68
N GLN A 151 -1.50 -4.39 -4.00
CA GLN A 151 -1.22 -5.25 -2.84
C GLN A 151 -2.24 -5.07 -1.72
N MET A 152 -2.62 -3.82 -1.41
CA MET A 152 -3.64 -3.53 -0.39
C MET A 152 -5.00 -4.11 -0.78
N PHE A 153 -5.39 -4.00 -2.04
CA PHE A 153 -6.63 -4.60 -2.55
C PHE A 153 -6.61 -6.13 -2.47
N GLU A 154 -5.56 -6.76 -2.97
CA GLU A 154 -5.40 -8.21 -2.93
C GLU A 154 -5.47 -8.71 -1.49
N THR A 155 -4.74 -8.06 -0.58
CA THR A 155 -4.76 -8.37 0.85
C THR A 155 -6.16 -8.20 1.44
N ALA A 156 -6.87 -7.13 1.09
CA ALA A 156 -8.22 -6.86 1.57
C ALA A 156 -9.23 -7.90 1.08
N ILE A 157 -9.11 -8.37 -0.16
CA ILE A 157 -9.97 -9.46 -0.68
C ILE A 157 -9.86 -10.68 0.22
N TYR A 158 -8.65 -11.17 0.50
CA TYR A 158 -8.48 -12.35 1.36
C TYR A 158 -8.88 -12.04 2.80
N ALA A 159 -8.33 -10.98 3.38
CA ALA A 159 -8.50 -10.74 4.80
C ALA A 159 -9.93 -10.30 5.18
N CYS A 160 -10.67 -9.61 4.30
CA CYS A 160 -12.07 -9.26 4.57
C CYS A 160 -13.04 -10.42 4.30
N GLN A 161 -12.70 -11.38 3.44
CA GLN A 161 -13.52 -12.55 3.15
C GLN A 161 -13.22 -13.74 4.09
N GLU A 162 -11.99 -13.84 4.58
CA GLU A 162 -11.49 -15.02 5.29
C GLU A 162 -11.12 -14.69 6.73
N SER A 163 -10.53 -13.53 7.02
CA SER A 163 -10.09 -13.21 8.38
C SER A 163 -11.19 -12.62 9.25
N ILE A 164 -12.25 -12.05 8.68
CA ILE A 164 -13.41 -11.53 9.41
C ILE A 164 -14.54 -12.57 9.35
N PRO A 165 -15.15 -12.97 10.49
CA PRO A 165 -15.12 -12.30 11.80
C PRO A 165 -14.10 -12.84 12.83
N PHE A 166 -13.22 -13.78 12.49
CA PHE A 166 -12.24 -14.32 13.45
C PHE A 166 -11.35 -13.22 14.06
N ASN A 167 -10.89 -12.29 13.22
CA ASN A 167 -10.19 -11.05 13.57
C ASN A 167 -11.16 -9.86 13.66
N SER A 168 -12.31 -10.03 14.31
CA SER A 168 -13.32 -8.97 14.42
C SER A 168 -12.77 -7.69 15.07
N ARG A 169 -13.39 -6.55 14.75
CA ARG A 169 -13.12 -5.26 15.42
C ARG A 169 -13.17 -5.36 16.95
N ALA A 170 -14.10 -6.16 17.48
CA ALA A 170 -14.22 -6.41 18.92
C ALA A 170 -13.03 -7.22 19.46
N GLY A 171 -12.62 -8.30 18.76
CA GLY A 171 -11.47 -9.12 19.13
C GLY A 171 -10.17 -8.32 19.11
N PHE A 172 -9.96 -7.52 18.07
CA PHE A 172 -8.85 -6.59 17.98
C PHE A 172 -8.82 -5.59 19.15
N ASN A 173 -9.94 -4.94 19.45
CA ASN A 173 -10.00 -4.01 20.58
C ASN A 173 -9.65 -4.70 21.90
N ALA A 174 -10.19 -5.89 22.14
CA ALA A 174 -9.90 -6.67 23.35
C ALA A 174 -8.41 -7.07 23.44
N ALA A 175 -7.77 -7.44 22.33
CA ALA A 175 -6.34 -7.77 22.29
C ALA A 175 -5.44 -6.55 22.55
N LEU A 176 -5.88 -5.36 22.14
CA LEU A 176 -5.14 -4.10 22.33
C LEU A 176 -5.39 -3.44 23.69
N ASP A 177 -6.51 -3.73 24.36
CA ASP A 177 -6.87 -3.21 25.69
C ASP A 177 -5.76 -3.30 26.75
N PRO A 178 -5.05 -4.42 26.91
CA PRO A 178 -3.99 -4.54 27.91
C PRO A 178 -2.65 -3.90 27.47
N LEU A 179 -2.49 -3.52 26.21
CA LEU A 179 -1.20 -3.04 25.70
C LEU A 179 -0.92 -1.61 26.15
N ARG A 180 0.35 -1.33 26.47
CA ARG A 180 0.82 -0.01 26.93
C ARG A 180 0.86 1.05 25.83
N PHE A 181 0.57 0.68 24.58
CA PHE A 181 0.76 1.49 23.38
C PHE A 181 -0.59 1.79 22.71
N PRO A 182 -1.34 2.79 23.19
CA PRO A 182 -2.71 3.04 22.72
C PRO A 182 -2.79 3.46 21.25
N TRP A 183 -1.69 3.97 20.67
CA TRP A 183 -1.61 4.34 19.26
C TRP A 183 -1.72 3.14 18.31
N LEU A 184 -1.49 1.90 18.77
CA LEU A 184 -1.68 0.70 17.94
C LEU A 184 -3.13 0.53 17.48
N ARG A 185 -4.12 1.10 18.20
CA ARG A 185 -5.54 1.03 17.81
C ARG A 185 -5.84 1.72 16.49
N GLN A 186 -5.08 2.74 16.10
CA GLN A 186 -5.36 3.52 14.88
C GLN A 186 -5.25 2.68 13.59
N TYR A 187 -4.31 1.73 13.57
CA TYR A 187 -4.08 0.85 12.41
C TYR A 187 -5.21 -0.16 12.23
N THR A 188 -5.77 -0.61 13.35
CA THR A 188 -6.79 -1.64 13.40
C THR A 188 -8.16 -1.13 12.95
N SER A 189 -8.49 0.13 13.28
CA SER A 189 -9.73 0.76 12.79
C SER A 189 -9.76 0.90 11.27
N LEU A 190 -8.63 1.25 10.65
CA LEU A 190 -8.56 1.43 9.19
C LEU A 190 -8.83 0.12 8.45
N PHE A 191 -8.26 -0.99 8.94
CA PHE A 191 -8.43 -2.30 8.35
C PHE A 191 -9.86 -2.82 8.49
N CYS A 192 -10.47 -2.71 9.68
CA CYS A 192 -11.88 -3.11 9.85
C CYS A 192 -12.85 -2.21 9.06
N ASP A 193 -12.59 -0.90 8.97
CA ASP A 193 -13.42 0.03 8.17
C ASP A 193 -13.38 -0.36 6.67
N LEU A 194 -12.24 -0.84 6.18
CA LEU A 194 -12.11 -1.37 4.82
C LEU A 194 -12.97 -2.63 4.63
N CYS A 195 -12.95 -3.56 5.59
CA CYS A 195 -13.74 -4.79 5.49
C CYS A 195 -15.25 -4.60 5.64
N ASP A 196 -15.71 -3.56 6.34
CA ASP A 196 -17.14 -3.22 6.43
C ASP A 196 -17.76 -2.92 5.06
N ALA A 197 -16.94 -2.68 4.04
CA ALA A 197 -17.37 -2.43 2.68
C ALA A 197 -17.32 -3.61 1.73
N PHE A 198 -16.72 -4.73 2.13
CA PHE A 198 -16.79 -5.95 1.35
C PHE A 198 -18.10 -6.66 1.69
N THR A 199 -18.78 -7.19 0.68
CA THR A 199 -19.87 -8.13 0.92
C THR A 199 -19.27 -9.49 1.28
N PRO A 200 -19.48 -10.03 2.50
CA PRO A 200 -18.91 -11.33 2.87
C PRO A 200 -19.50 -12.45 2.02
N ILE A 201 -18.64 -13.32 1.54
CA ILE A 201 -18.95 -14.56 0.86
C ILE A 201 -18.66 -15.69 1.83
N ASP A 202 -19.58 -16.64 1.95
CA ASP A 202 -19.36 -17.80 2.81
C ASP A 202 -18.31 -18.72 2.19
N HIS A 203 -17.24 -18.96 2.94
CA HIS A 203 -16.17 -19.90 2.64
C HIS A 203 -16.19 -21.04 3.65
N THR A 204 -17.30 -21.79 3.69
CA THR A 204 -17.44 -22.94 4.58
C THR A 204 -16.23 -23.89 4.45
N GLY A 205 -15.61 -24.21 5.58
CA GLY A 205 -14.45 -25.12 5.65
C GLY A 205 -13.09 -24.45 5.50
N PHE A 206 -13.02 -23.14 5.24
CA PHE A 206 -11.75 -22.45 4.99
C PHE A 206 -10.76 -22.50 6.16
N HIS A 207 -11.26 -22.42 7.40
CA HIS A 207 -10.44 -22.48 8.62
C HIS A 207 -10.31 -23.88 9.20
N GLU A 208 -10.88 -24.89 8.56
CA GLU A 208 -10.68 -26.25 9.01
C GLU A 208 -9.21 -26.62 8.77
N PRO A 209 -8.55 -27.31 9.74
CA PRO A 209 -7.20 -27.80 9.52
C PRO A 209 -7.16 -28.62 8.23
N PHE A 210 -6.26 -28.24 7.32
CA PHE A 210 -6.03 -29.03 6.13
C PHE A 210 -5.02 -30.13 6.45
N ASP A 211 -5.24 -31.33 5.91
CA ASP A 211 -4.32 -32.45 6.01
C ASP A 211 -3.50 -32.54 4.71
N SER A 212 -2.19 -32.76 4.84
CA SER A 212 -1.27 -32.83 3.70
C SER A 212 -0.13 -33.78 4.00
N ASP A 213 -0.01 -34.82 3.17
CA ASP A 213 1.10 -35.78 3.22
C ASP A 213 2.34 -35.32 2.44
N ILE A 214 2.25 -34.21 1.70
CA ILE A 214 3.40 -33.61 1.02
C ILE A 214 4.30 -32.96 2.08
N PRO A 215 5.63 -33.12 2.00
CA PRO A 215 6.56 -32.40 2.87
C PRO A 215 6.30 -30.89 2.87
N VAL A 216 6.19 -30.29 4.05
CA VAL A 216 6.02 -28.85 4.25
C VAL A 216 7.16 -28.27 5.10
N LEU A 217 7.71 -27.14 4.68
CA LEU A 217 8.62 -26.32 5.47
C LEU A 217 7.94 -25.01 5.85
N ALA A 218 7.75 -24.79 7.15
CA ALA A 218 7.27 -23.53 7.71
C ALA A 218 8.44 -22.74 8.29
N LEU A 219 8.58 -21.47 7.89
CA LEU A 219 9.65 -20.59 8.34
C LEU A 219 9.09 -19.36 9.03
N SER A 220 9.63 -19.02 10.20
CA SER A 220 9.25 -17.81 10.95
C SER A 220 10.46 -16.93 11.24
N GLY A 221 10.24 -15.62 11.34
CA GLY A 221 11.23 -14.65 11.79
C GLY A 221 10.83 -14.06 13.14
N LEU A 222 11.75 -13.98 14.10
CA LEU A 222 11.43 -13.47 15.44
C LEU A 222 11.05 -11.98 15.47
N ASN A 223 11.43 -11.23 14.43
CA ASN A 223 11.10 -9.81 14.30
C ASN A 223 9.99 -9.59 13.26
N ASP A 224 9.23 -10.63 12.90
CA ASP A 224 8.06 -10.47 12.03
C ASP A 224 6.96 -9.67 12.77
N THR A 225 6.60 -8.52 12.21
CA THR A 225 5.55 -7.65 12.75
C THR A 225 4.21 -7.82 12.02
N GLN A 226 4.16 -8.65 10.98
CA GLN A 226 2.98 -8.91 10.15
C GLN A 226 2.34 -10.26 10.49
N THR A 227 3.14 -11.30 10.76
CA THR A 227 2.68 -12.61 11.22
C THR A 227 3.23 -12.92 12.61
N ASN A 228 2.61 -13.88 13.31
CA ASN A 228 3.07 -14.26 14.64
C ASN A 228 4.46 -14.93 14.56
N PRO A 229 5.48 -14.47 15.31
CA PRO A 229 6.84 -15.02 15.25
C PRO A 229 6.94 -16.52 15.60
N ASP A 230 5.95 -17.11 16.28
CA ASP A 230 5.90 -18.55 16.59
C ASP A 230 5.03 -19.37 15.61
N ALA A 231 4.51 -18.76 14.53
CA ALA A 231 3.53 -19.38 13.65
C ALA A 231 4.02 -20.69 13.02
N ALA A 232 5.29 -20.78 12.60
CA ALA A 232 5.84 -22.01 12.02
C ALA A 232 5.85 -23.16 13.03
N GLU A 233 6.25 -22.89 14.27
CA GLU A 233 6.26 -23.88 15.36
C GLU A 233 4.84 -24.29 15.77
N HIS A 234 3.86 -23.39 15.60
CA HIS A 234 2.46 -23.68 15.87
C HIS A 234 1.79 -24.52 14.78
N ILE A 235 2.09 -24.24 13.50
CA ILE A 235 1.42 -24.87 12.35
C ILE A 235 2.03 -26.23 12.02
N ALA A 236 3.35 -26.39 12.09
CA ALA A 236 4.01 -27.63 11.68
C ALA A 236 3.47 -28.90 12.39
N PRO A 237 3.19 -28.88 13.72
CA PRO A 237 2.60 -30.04 14.40
C PRO A 237 1.19 -30.43 13.94
N MET A 238 0.49 -29.54 13.22
CA MET A 238 -0.86 -29.81 12.69
C MET A 238 -0.83 -30.57 11.36
N LEU A 239 0.35 -30.75 10.75
CA LEU A 239 0.54 -31.40 9.46
C LEU A 239 1.31 -32.71 9.64
N SER A 240 0.96 -33.73 8.85
CA SER A 240 1.53 -35.08 8.99
C SER A 240 3.02 -35.15 8.62
N ASN A 241 3.48 -34.26 7.74
CA ASN A 241 4.86 -34.20 7.26
C ASN A 241 5.38 -32.76 7.16
N ALA A 242 5.43 -32.03 8.28
CA ALA A 242 5.94 -30.67 8.31
C ALA A 242 7.12 -30.45 9.26
N ARG A 243 7.92 -29.45 8.93
CA ARG A 243 9.10 -29.02 9.69
C ARG A 243 9.04 -27.52 9.87
N ALA A 244 9.49 -27.05 11.02
CA ALA A 244 9.54 -25.64 11.35
C ALA A 244 10.99 -25.19 11.60
N ALA A 245 11.31 -23.96 11.21
CA ALA A 245 12.52 -23.28 11.65
C ALA A 245 12.25 -21.79 11.87
N THR A 246 12.83 -21.26 12.95
CA THR A 246 12.66 -19.87 13.39
C THR A 246 14.01 -19.16 13.34
N PHE A 247 14.06 -17.97 12.73
CA PHE A 247 15.28 -17.22 12.47
C PHE A 247 15.26 -15.92 13.28
N ALA A 248 16.31 -15.68 14.07
CA ALA A 248 16.29 -14.64 15.11
C ALA A 248 16.42 -13.20 14.56
N GLU A 249 17.06 -13.06 13.42
CA GLU A 249 17.46 -11.79 12.79
C GLU A 249 16.50 -11.31 11.70
N THR A 250 15.51 -12.13 11.31
CA THR A 250 14.60 -11.79 10.21
C THR A 250 13.26 -11.26 10.70
N GLY A 251 12.66 -10.41 9.85
CA GLY A 251 11.26 -10.00 9.94
C GLY A 251 10.37 -10.80 8.98
N HIS A 252 9.29 -10.18 8.52
CA HIS A 252 8.37 -10.78 7.56
C HIS A 252 9.07 -11.23 6.27
N GLY A 253 8.75 -12.43 5.79
CA GLY A 253 9.38 -12.99 4.58
C GLY A 253 10.81 -13.46 4.80
N THR A 254 11.05 -14.22 5.88
CA THR A 254 12.36 -14.72 6.34
C THR A 254 13.36 -15.14 5.26
N ILE A 255 12.93 -15.83 4.20
CA ILE A 255 13.79 -16.27 3.07
C ILE A 255 14.47 -15.10 2.36
N LEU A 256 13.83 -13.93 2.31
CA LEU A 256 14.36 -12.74 1.61
C LEU A 256 15.48 -12.04 2.40
N PHE A 257 15.58 -12.30 3.70
CA PHE A 257 16.40 -11.51 4.62
C PHE A 257 17.47 -12.31 5.37
N SER A 258 17.47 -13.64 5.25
CA SER A 258 18.51 -14.49 5.83
C SER A 258 19.04 -15.49 4.81
N GLN A 259 20.36 -15.46 4.58
CA GLN A 259 21.03 -16.47 3.79
C GLN A 259 20.87 -17.86 4.40
N CYS A 260 20.88 -17.96 5.74
CA CYS A 260 20.65 -19.21 6.45
C CYS A 260 19.26 -19.77 6.11
N ALA A 261 18.21 -18.93 6.16
CA ALA A 261 16.86 -19.34 5.80
C ALA A 261 16.73 -19.76 4.33
N LEU A 262 17.37 -19.00 3.43
CA LEU A 262 17.40 -19.34 2.01
C LEU A 262 18.07 -20.69 1.76
N ASP A 263 19.22 -20.95 2.37
CA ASP A 263 19.95 -22.21 2.23
C ASP A 263 19.14 -23.39 2.81
N SER A 264 18.50 -23.21 3.97
CA SER A 264 17.57 -24.20 4.54
C SER A 264 16.40 -24.49 3.60
N ALA A 265 15.81 -23.46 2.99
CA ALA A 265 14.70 -23.61 2.05
C ALA A 265 15.12 -24.30 0.75
N VAL A 266 16.28 -23.95 0.19
CA VAL A 266 16.84 -24.60 -1.01
C VAL A 266 17.11 -26.08 -0.71
N GLY A 267 17.78 -26.39 0.41
CA GLY A 267 18.05 -27.77 0.80
C GLY A 267 16.77 -28.59 1.00
N PHE A 268 15.73 -27.99 1.57
CA PHE A 268 14.42 -28.62 1.69
C PHE A 268 13.76 -28.86 0.32
N ILE A 269 13.77 -27.89 -0.60
CA ILE A 269 13.19 -28.06 -1.95
C ILE A 269 13.92 -29.17 -2.72
N GLU A 270 15.25 -29.23 -2.62
CA GLU A 270 16.06 -30.22 -3.33
C GLU A 270 15.93 -31.62 -2.73
N THR A 271 15.79 -31.74 -1.40
CA THR A 271 15.70 -33.04 -0.72
C THR A 271 14.74 -32.97 0.48
N PRO A 272 13.42 -32.93 0.24
CA PRO A 272 12.42 -32.61 1.27
C PRO A 272 12.30 -33.65 2.40
N GLU A 273 12.73 -34.89 2.13
CA GLU A 273 12.74 -35.98 3.13
C GLU A 273 13.98 -35.96 4.03
N ALA A 274 15.08 -35.34 3.62
CA ALA A 274 16.31 -35.27 4.42
C ALA A 274 16.13 -34.33 5.61
N GLU A 275 16.80 -34.57 6.74
CA GLU A 275 16.78 -33.70 7.92
C GLU A 275 16.98 -32.22 7.55
N LEU A 276 16.19 -31.33 8.16
CA LEU A 276 16.27 -29.90 7.86
C LEU A 276 17.60 -29.36 8.36
N ASN A 277 18.38 -28.75 7.47
CA ASN A 277 19.63 -28.12 7.86
C ASN A 277 19.37 -26.79 8.57
N THR A 278 19.45 -26.80 9.91
CA THR A 278 19.35 -25.62 10.77
C THR A 278 20.69 -25.25 11.42
N GLY A 279 21.80 -25.82 10.96
CA GLY A 279 23.11 -25.66 11.63
C GLY A 279 23.63 -24.22 11.69
N CYS A 280 23.10 -23.32 10.86
CA CYS A 280 23.42 -21.90 10.91
C CYS A 280 22.53 -21.10 11.86
N VAL A 281 21.36 -21.60 12.26
CA VAL A 281 20.35 -20.87 13.05
C VAL A 281 20.90 -20.40 14.38
N ASP A 282 21.61 -21.27 15.11
CA ASP A 282 22.17 -20.96 16.43
C ASP A 282 23.25 -19.87 16.39
N THR A 283 23.79 -19.56 15.21
CA THR A 283 24.83 -18.54 15.01
C THR A 283 24.26 -17.17 14.65
N LEU A 284 22.95 -17.07 14.43
CA LEU A 284 22.30 -15.85 14.01
C LEU A 284 22.14 -14.90 15.18
N ILE A 285 22.74 -13.71 15.05
CA ILE A 285 22.68 -12.66 16.05
C ILE A 285 22.16 -11.38 15.38
N PRO A 286 20.99 -10.86 15.80
CA PRO A 286 20.49 -9.58 15.30
C PRO A 286 21.50 -8.46 15.57
N LYS A 287 21.85 -7.71 14.52
CA LYS A 287 22.70 -6.52 14.63
C LYS A 287 21.82 -5.28 14.62
N PHE A 288 21.52 -4.76 15.82
CA PHE A 288 20.85 -3.48 15.95
C PHE A 288 21.84 -2.34 15.75
N VAL A 289 21.59 -1.49 14.76
CA VAL A 289 22.29 -0.22 14.57
C VAL A 289 21.37 0.91 15.00
N ALA A 290 21.89 1.86 15.77
CA ALA A 290 21.16 3.09 16.03
C ALA A 290 21.08 3.90 14.71
N PRO A 291 19.93 4.52 14.41
CA PRO A 291 19.79 5.41 13.25
C PRO A 291 20.70 6.63 13.33
#